data_AF-A0A183IN18-F1
#
_entry.id   AF-A0A183IN18-F1
#
_cell.length_a   1.000
_cell.length_b   1.000
_cell.length_c   1.000
_cell.angle_alpha   90.00
_cell.angle_beta   90.00
_cell.angle_gamma   90.00
#
_symmetry.space_group_name_H-M   'P 1'
#
loop_
_entity.id
_entity.type
_entity.pdbx_description
1 polymer ?
#
loop_
_entity_poly.entity_id
_entity_poly.type
_entity_poly.pdbx_seq_one_letter_code
_entity_poly.pdbx_strand_id
1 'polypeptide(L)'
;MQKLRQVYQRLASMKPNALEFYMKYLDLLESQFSETGSDIRKCYEDLLSEHGANNVDVWVKCIRFESEHAEGDLSRVPLIHKRALKYLNPHLVQDFVQKITLYGVGKLDVVK
;
A
#
# COMPACT_ATOMS: atom_id res chain seq x y z
N MET A 1 3.29 6.39 20.56
CA MET A 1 4.15 6.19 19.38
C MET A 1 5.27 5.15 19.58
N GLN A 2 6.22 5.32 20.52
CA GLN A 2 7.35 4.37 20.68
C GLN A 2 6.93 2.92 21.01
N LYS A 3 5.87 2.72 21.80
CA LYS A 3 5.36 1.36 22.09
C LYS A 3 4.77 0.69 20.85
N LEU A 4 4.00 1.43 20.05
CA LEU A 4 3.39 0.89 18.83
C LEU A 4 4.46 0.52 17.79
N ARG A 5 5.45 1.39 17.56
CA ARG A 5 6.60 1.08 16.70
C ARG A 5 7.43 -0.11 17.20
N GLN A 6 7.67 -0.21 18.51
CA GLN A 6 8.38 -1.37 19.07
C GLN A 6 7.59 -2.67 18.94
N VAL A 7 6.26 -2.61 19.11
CA VAL A 7 5.37 -3.75 18.90
C VAL A 7 5.37 -4.16 17.43
N TYR A 8 5.27 -3.20 16.50
CA TYR A 8 5.42 -3.45 15.06
C TYR A 8 6.77 -4.09 14.73
N GLN A 9 7.89 -3.51 15.19
CA GLN A 9 9.22 -4.05 14.92
C GLN A 9 9.42 -5.47 15.48
N ARG A 10 8.94 -5.74 16.70
CA ARG A 10 9.00 -7.08 17.26
C ARG A 10 8.16 -8.07 16.47
N LEU A 11 6.93 -7.69 16.10
CA LEU A 11 6.03 -8.58 15.37
C LEU A 11 6.48 -8.79 13.93
N ALA A 12 6.88 -7.75 13.20
CA ALA A 12 7.46 -7.86 11.86
C ALA A 12 8.71 -8.75 11.86
N SER A 13 9.55 -8.67 12.90
CA SER A 13 10.69 -9.56 13.08
C SER A 13 10.31 -11.04 13.30
N MET A 14 9.06 -11.32 13.68
CA MET A 14 8.53 -12.67 13.83
C MET A 14 7.84 -13.19 12.55
N LYS A 15 7.80 -12.40 11.48
CA LYS A 15 7.14 -12.72 10.19
C LYS A 15 5.77 -13.38 10.36
N PRO A 16 4.79 -12.69 10.98
CA PRO A 16 3.45 -13.21 11.02
C PRO A 16 2.96 -13.19 9.57
N ASN A 17 2.64 -14.34 8.99
CA ASN A 17 2.02 -14.48 7.65
C ASN A 17 0.65 -13.77 7.50
N ALA A 18 0.30 -12.85 8.40
CA ALA A 18 -0.99 -12.19 8.48
C ALA A 18 -0.90 -10.81 7.83
N LEU A 19 -1.27 -10.75 6.55
CA LEU A 19 -1.57 -9.49 5.84
C LEU A 19 -2.51 -8.57 6.66
N GLU A 20 -3.41 -9.16 7.44
CA GLU A 20 -4.29 -8.44 8.36
C GLU A 20 -3.55 -7.62 9.42
N PHE A 21 -2.36 -8.06 9.86
CA PHE A 21 -1.57 -7.31 10.82
C PHE A 21 -1.07 -5.98 10.24
N TYR A 22 -0.50 -6.01 9.04
CA TYR A 22 -0.07 -4.81 8.33
C TYR A 22 -1.24 -3.85 8.07
N MET A 23 -2.40 -4.38 7.71
CA MET A 23 -3.61 -3.58 7.53
C MET A 23 -4.08 -2.92 8.83
N LYS A 24 -4.07 -3.65 9.95
CA LYS A 24 -4.39 -3.10 11.27
C LYS A 24 -3.38 -2.06 11.73
N TYR A 25 -2.11 -2.25 11.39
CA TYR A 25 -1.08 -1.25 11.70
C TYR A 25 -1.29 0.02 10.88
N LEU A 26 -1.55 -0.09 9.57
CA LEU A 26 -1.89 1.05 8.70
C LEU A 26 -3.11 1.83 9.24
N ASP A 27 -4.18 1.14 9.62
CA ASP A 27 -5.39 1.74 10.20
C ASP A 27 -5.09 2.53 11.49
N LEU A 28 -4.17 2.01 12.33
CA LEU A 28 -3.69 2.71 13.53
C LEU A 28 -2.83 3.94 13.20
N LEU A 29 -1.95 3.83 12.19
CA LEU A 29 -1.13 4.95 11.70
C LEU A 29 -2.02 6.09 11.20
N GLU A 30 -3.03 5.76 10.40
CA GLU A 30 -4.00 6.70 9.84
C GLU A 30 -4.91 7.31 10.93
N SER A 31 -5.30 6.53 11.94
CA SER A 31 -6.17 7.00 13.03
C SER A 31 -5.47 7.93 14.03
N GLN A 32 -4.15 7.81 14.23
CA GLN A 32 -3.45 8.57 15.28
C GLN A 32 -2.92 9.96 14.86
N PHE A 33 -3.25 10.47 13.66
CA PHE A 33 -3.01 11.85 13.18
C PHE A 33 -1.62 12.47 13.43
N SER A 34 -0.61 11.67 13.77
CA SER A 34 0.72 12.14 14.18
C SER A 34 1.86 11.33 13.56
N GLU A 35 1.55 10.32 12.75
CA GLU A 35 2.56 9.52 12.05
C GLU A 35 2.76 10.08 10.66
N THR A 36 4.03 10.35 10.36
CA THR A 36 4.50 10.96 9.12
C THR A 36 4.37 9.93 8.00
N GLY A 37 4.03 10.35 6.79
CA GLY A 37 3.81 9.47 5.64
C GLY A 37 4.98 8.53 5.33
N SER A 38 6.16 8.80 5.87
CA SER A 38 7.33 7.93 5.91
C SER A 38 7.10 6.58 6.63
N ASP A 39 6.43 6.55 7.79
CA ASP A 39 6.14 5.29 8.51
C ASP A 39 5.14 4.43 7.74
N ILE A 40 4.11 5.07 7.17
CA ILE A 40 3.10 4.40 6.33
C ILE A 40 3.75 3.80 5.09
N ARG A 41 4.61 4.56 4.39
CA ARG A 41 5.37 4.05 3.24
C ARG A 41 6.25 2.87 3.61
N LYS A 42 6.92 2.92 4.76
CA LYS A 42 7.78 1.82 5.22
C LYS A 42 6.96 0.54 5.43
N CYS A 43 5.80 0.64 6.07
CA CYS A 43 4.87 -0.48 6.22
C CYS A 43 4.43 -1.05 4.87
N TYR A 44 4.09 -0.19 3.90
CA TYR A 44 3.78 -0.63 2.54
C TYR A 44 4.96 -1.30 1.84
N GLU A 45 6.20 -0.82 2.02
CA GLU A 45 7.37 -1.47 1.44
C GLU A 45 7.65 -2.84 2.05
N ASP A 46 7.52 -3.00 3.37
CA ASP A 46 7.59 -4.31 4.04
C ASP A 46 6.52 -5.26 3.49
N LEU A 47 5.27 -4.79 3.39
CA LEU A 47 4.14 -5.56 2.88
C LEU A 47 4.30 -5.96 1.40
N LEU A 48 4.82 -5.06 0.57
CA LEU A 48 5.11 -5.34 -0.84
C LEU A 48 6.28 -6.32 -1.00
N SER A 49 7.28 -6.25 -0.12
CA SER A 49 8.41 -7.18 -0.12
C SER A 49 7.96 -8.61 0.20
N GLU A 50 7.04 -8.78 1.16
CA GLU A 50 6.60 -10.10 1.60
C GLU A 50 5.43 -10.67 0.80
N HIS A 51 4.46 -9.82 0.45
CA HIS A 51 3.19 -10.25 -0.16
C HIS A 51 2.96 -9.69 -1.57
N GLY A 52 3.75 -8.70 -2.01
CA GLY A 52 3.51 -7.97 -3.25
C GLY A 52 3.57 -8.85 -4.51
N ALA A 53 4.33 -9.94 -4.53
CA ALA A 53 4.40 -10.81 -5.72
C ALA A 53 3.06 -11.50 -6.05
N ASN A 54 2.25 -11.81 -5.04
CA ASN A 54 1.02 -12.60 -5.18
C ASN A 54 -0.25 -11.86 -4.71
N ASN A 55 -0.15 -10.56 -4.43
CA ASN A 55 -1.27 -9.79 -3.90
C ASN A 55 -1.43 -8.46 -4.62
N VAL A 56 -2.41 -8.40 -5.52
CA VAL A 56 -2.76 -7.21 -6.30
C VAL A 56 -3.25 -6.08 -5.41
N ASP A 57 -4.07 -6.40 -4.41
CA ASP A 57 -4.72 -5.41 -3.56
C ASP A 57 -3.72 -4.56 -2.77
N VAL A 58 -2.55 -5.12 -2.42
CA VAL A 58 -1.47 -4.36 -1.77
C VAL A 58 -0.95 -3.23 -2.68
N TRP A 59 -0.71 -3.53 -3.97
CA TRP A 59 -0.25 -2.52 -4.93
C TRP A 59 -1.30 -1.43 -5.17
N VAL A 60 -2.57 -1.84 -5.29
CA VAL A 60 -3.69 -0.90 -5.46
C VAL A 60 -3.83 0.02 -4.25
N LYS A 61 -3.76 -0.52 -3.02
CA LYS A 61 -3.78 0.28 -1.78
C LYS A 61 -2.60 1.24 -1.69
N CYS A 62 -1.41 0.81 -2.09
CA CYS A 62 -0.22 1.68 -2.10
C CYS A 62 -0.36 2.85 -3.08
N ILE A 63 -0.89 2.61 -4.28
CA ILE A 63 -1.19 3.67 -5.26
C ILE A 63 -2.27 4.61 -4.72
N ARG A 64 -3.28 4.05 -4.07
CA ARG A 64 -4.37 4.80 -3.45
C ARG A 64 -3.86 5.75 -2.36
N PHE A 65 -3.00 5.25 -1.48
CA PHE A 65 -2.34 6.03 -0.44
C PHE A 65 -1.58 7.22 -1.04
N GLU A 66 -0.72 7.00 -2.04
CA GLU A 66 0.04 8.10 -2.66
C GLU A 66 -0.85 9.07 -3.46
N SER A 67 -2.08 8.69 -3.81
CA SER A 67 -3.01 9.52 -4.61
C SER A 67 -4.07 10.26 -3.81
N GLU A 68 -4.49 9.76 -2.65
CA GLU A 68 -5.61 10.31 -1.87
C GLU A 68 -5.20 10.77 -0.46
N HIS A 69 -4.10 10.24 0.09
CA HIS A 69 -3.67 10.61 1.43
C HIS A 69 -3.02 12.00 1.43
N ALA A 70 -3.23 12.79 2.50
CA ALA A 70 -2.69 14.15 2.61
C ALA A 70 -1.15 14.21 2.55
N GLU A 71 -0.50 13.13 2.98
CA GLU A 71 0.96 12.94 2.89
C GLU A 71 1.43 12.10 1.69
N GLY A 72 0.53 11.79 0.76
CA GLY A 72 0.84 11.06 -0.47
C GLY A 72 1.66 11.91 -1.45
N ASP A 73 2.36 11.24 -2.38
CA ASP A 73 3.10 11.89 -3.47
C ASP A 73 2.72 11.27 -4.82
N LEU A 74 1.99 12.05 -5.62
CA LEU A 74 1.54 11.68 -6.95
C LEU A 74 2.69 11.32 -7.91
N SER A 75 3.90 11.84 -7.67
CA SER A 75 5.09 11.51 -8.46
C SER A 75 5.50 10.05 -8.29
N ARG A 76 5.12 9.42 -7.16
CA ARG A 76 5.44 8.02 -6.85
C ARG A 76 4.45 7.04 -7.47
N VAL A 77 3.22 7.46 -7.77
CA VAL A 77 2.19 6.63 -8.42
C VAL A 77 2.70 5.93 -9.69
N PRO A 78 3.28 6.63 -10.69
CA PRO A 78 3.80 5.96 -11.89
C PRO A 78 4.98 5.03 -11.59
N LEU A 79 5.78 5.30 -10.54
CA LEU A 79 6.88 4.43 -10.12
C LEU A 79 6.36 3.14 -9.49
N ILE A 80 5.35 3.23 -8.64
CA ILE A 80 4.71 2.08 -8.00
C ILE A 80 3.99 1.23 -9.05
N HIS A 81 3.29 1.86 -10.00
CA HIS A 81 2.66 1.16 -11.12
C HIS A 81 3.68 0.34 -11.94
N LYS A 82 4.82 0.94 -12.30
CA LYS A 82 5.90 0.23 -13.00
C LYS A 82 6.51 -0.89 -12.16
N ARG A 83 6.67 -0.71 -10.84
CA ARG A 83 7.15 -1.78 -9.94
C ARG A 83 6.14 -2.93 -9.88
N ALA A 84 4.84 -2.65 -9.78
CA ALA A 84 3.79 -3.67 -9.78
C ALA A 84 3.88 -4.54 -11.04
N LEU A 85 3.94 -3.93 -12.22
CA LEU A 85 4.07 -4.66 -13.50
C LEU A 85 5.34 -5.54 -13.58
N LYS A 86 6.39 -5.19 -12.83
CA LYS A 86 7.68 -5.91 -12.82
C LYS A 86 7.72 -7.05 -11.81
N TYR A 87 7.17 -6.86 -10.61
CA TYR A 87 7.34 -7.79 -9.48
C TYR A 87 6.11 -8.65 -9.20
N LEU A 88 4.94 -8.25 -9.68
CA LEU A 88 3.73 -9.03 -9.56
C LEU A 88 3.81 -10.26 -10.47
N ASN A 89 3.24 -11.37 -10.03
CA ASN A 89 3.09 -12.57 -10.84
C ASN A 89 2.41 -12.20 -12.17
N PRO A 90 2.95 -12.62 -13.33
CA PRO A 90 2.42 -12.28 -14.64
C PRO A 90 0.93 -12.64 -14.80
N HIS A 91 0.45 -13.67 -14.11
CA HIS A 91 -0.96 -14.08 -14.15
C HIS A 91 -1.89 -13.08 -13.45
N LEU A 92 -1.36 -12.28 -12.52
CA LEU A 92 -2.08 -11.26 -11.76
C LEU A 92 -1.95 -9.87 -12.37
N VAL A 93 -1.04 -9.67 -13.34
CA VAL A 93 -0.78 -8.35 -13.95
C VAL A 93 -2.02 -7.79 -14.64
N GLN A 94 -2.80 -8.64 -15.32
CA GLN A 94 -4.03 -8.22 -15.96
C GLN A 94 -5.09 -7.77 -14.94
N ASP A 95 -5.24 -8.49 -13.83
CA ASP A 95 -6.14 -8.12 -12.72
C ASP A 95 -5.73 -6.77 -12.11
N PHE A 96 -4.42 -6.57 -11.88
CA PHE A 96 -3.88 -5.30 -11.41
C PHE A 96 -4.21 -4.13 -12.34
N VAL A 97 -3.94 -4.27 -13.65
CA VAL A 97 -4.25 -3.23 -14.64
C VAL A 97 -5.75 -2.94 -14.65
N GLN A 98 -6.60 -3.98 -14.64
CA GLN A 98 -8.04 -3.80 -14.62
C GLN A 98 -8.51 -3.03 -13.37
N LYS A 99 -8.03 -3.40 -12.18
CA LYS A 99 -8.37 -2.70 -10.92
C LYS A 99 -7.92 -1.24 -10.93
N ILE A 100 -6.70 -0.95 -11.41
CA ILE A 100 -6.19 0.42 -11.49
C ILE A 100 -6.94 1.24 -12.54
N THR A 101 -7.27 0.67 -13.70
CA THR A 101 -8.07 1.34 -14.72
C THR A 101 -9.47 1.62 -14.21
N LEU A 102 -10.13 0.67 -13.55
CA LEU A 102 -11.45 0.88 -12.94
C LEU A 102 -11.41 1.99 -11.88
N TYR A 103 -10.35 2.01 -11.06
CA TYR A 103 -10.13 3.08 -10.09
C TYR A 103 -9.92 4.45 -10.76
N GLY A 104 -9.11 4.51 -11.82
CA GLY A 104 -8.85 5.75 -12.58
C GLY A 104 -10.06 6.26 -13.34
N VAL A 105 -10.85 5.37 -13.94
CA VAL A 105 -12.11 5.68 -14.64
C VAL A 105 -13.17 6.18 -13.65
N GLY A 106 -13.27 5.59 -12.46
CA GLY A 106 -14.15 6.07 -11.39
C GLY A 106 -13.84 7.51 -10.90
N LYS A 107 -12.60 7.97 -11.05
CA LYS A 107 -12.21 9.38 -10.79
C LYS A 107 -12.55 10.34 -11.93
N LEU A 108 -12.77 9.84 -13.15
CA LEU A 108 -13.10 10.66 -14.33
C LEU A 108 -14.63 10.87 -14.50
N ASP A 109 -15.46 9.98 -13.96
CA ASP A 109 -16.93 10.06 -14.06
C ASP A 109 -17.59 11.03 -13.04
N VAL A 110 -16.82 11.64 -12.12
CA VAL A 110 -17.33 12.64 -11.15
C VAL A 110 -17.23 14.09 -11.68
N VAL A 111 -16.71 14.30 -12.89
CA VAL A 111 -16.73 15.62 -13.54
C VAL A 111 -17.78 15.64 -14.66
N LYS A 112 -19.04 15.73 -14.26
CA LYS A 112 -20.13 16.23 -15.10
C LYS A 112 -21.00 17.19 -14.32
#